data_AF-A0A1E5P154-F1
#
_entry.id   AF-A0A1E5P154-F1
#
_cell.length_a   1.000
_cell.length_b   1.000
_cell.length_c   1.000
_cell.angle_alpha   90.00
_cell.angle_beta   90.00
_cell.angle_gamma   90.00
#
_symmetry.space_group_name_H-M   'P 1'
#
loop_
_entity.id
_entity.type
_entity.pdbx_description
1 polymer ?
#
loop_
_entity_poly.entity_id
_entity_poly.type
_entity_poly.pdbx_seq_one_letter_code
_entity_poly.pdbx_strand_id
1 'polypeptide(L)' 'MRSRRWGFISENRAEFGVKRICRVLGASRAGYYRHLATDQARAERQAEEKRTVSEIRAIHTDVADRHKHDRIHFQEPTS' A
#
# COMPACT_ATOMS: atom_id res chain seq x y z
N MET A 1 -7.42 9.80 -2.25
CA MET A 1 -8.51 10.32 -1.39
C MET A 1 -9.70 9.37 -1.51
N ARG A 2 -10.05 8.68 -0.42
CA ARG A 2 -11.32 7.94 -0.35
C ARG A 2 -12.43 8.96 -0.53
N SER A 3 -13.36 8.76 -1.47
CA SER A 3 -14.45 9.73 -1.63
C SER A 3 -15.19 9.83 -0.29
N ARG A 4 -15.35 11.04 0.26
CA ARG A 4 -15.93 11.26 1.61
C ARG A 4 -17.24 10.50 1.82
N ARG A 5 -18.04 10.37 0.75
CA ARG A 5 -19.28 9.58 0.71
C ARG A 5 -19.07 8.09 0.98
N TRP A 6 -18.08 7.46 0.34
CA TRP A 6 -17.82 6.02 0.49
C TRP A 6 -17.17 5.68 1.84
N GLY A 7 -16.35 6.61 2.36
CA GLY A 7 -15.80 6.53 3.73
C GLY A 7 -16.91 6.47 4.77
N PHE A 8 -17.84 7.43 4.72
CA PHE A 8 -19.00 7.46 5.60
C PHE A 8 -19.84 6.18 5.55
N ILE A 9 -20.14 5.67 4.35
CA ILE A 9 -20.89 4.41 4.19
C ILE A 9 -20.13 3.25 4.85
N SER A 10 -18.81 3.19 4.67
CA SER A 10 -17.99 2.13 5.24
C SER A 10 -17.99 2.18 6.76
N GLU A 11 -17.82 3.34 7.38
CA GLU A 11 -17.78 3.52 8.82
C GLU A 11 -19.12 3.15 9.49
N ASN A 12 -20.23 3.49 8.85
CA ASN A 12 -21.57 3.37 9.43
C ASN A 12 -22.30 2.06 9.04
N ARG A 13 -21.74 1.24 8.13
CA ARG A 13 -22.43 0.06 7.59
C ARG A 13 -22.79 -0.99 8.63
N ALA A 14 -22.00 -1.12 9.70
CA ALA A 14 -22.20 -2.13 10.74
C ALA A 14 -23.43 -1.80 11.61
N GLU A 15 -23.69 -0.52 11.83
CA GLU A 15 -24.78 -0.05 12.69
C GLU A 15 -26.10 0.12 11.92
N PHE A 16 -26.06 0.72 10.73
CA PHE A 16 -27.28 1.08 9.99
C PHE A 16 -27.56 0.22 8.75
N GLY A 17 -26.58 -0.54 8.28
CA GLY A 17 -26.64 -1.31 7.05
C GLY A 17 -26.50 -0.46 5.77
N VAL A 18 -25.78 -1.00 4.79
CA VAL A 18 -25.47 -0.31 3.51
C VAL A 18 -26.73 0.16 2.79
N LYS A 19 -27.81 -0.64 2.79
CA LYS A 19 -29.05 -0.31 2.07
C LYS A 19 -29.71 0.98 2.58
N ARG A 20 -29.74 1.17 3.90
CA ARG A 20 -30.36 2.35 4.53
C ARG A 20 -29.52 3.60 4.24
N ILE A 21 -28.21 3.51 4.45
CA ILE A 21 -27.30 4.63 4.22
C ILE A 21 -27.31 5.05 2.75
N CYS A 22 -27.22 4.09 1.81
CA CYS A 22 -27.27 4.39 0.38
C CYS A 22 -28.55 5.12 -0.02
N ARG A 23 -29.71 4.75 0.56
CA ARG A 23 -30.98 5.42 0.31
C ARG A 23 -30.96 6.88 0.79
N VAL A 24 -30.48 7.13 2.01
CA VAL A 24 -30.42 8.48 2.59
C VAL A 24 -29.45 9.38 1.81
N LEU A 25 -28.32 8.83 1.36
CA LEU A 25 -27.30 9.59 0.64
C LEU A 25 -27.53 9.70 -0.87
N GLY A 26 -28.61 9.13 -1.40
CA GLY A 26 -28.85 9.06 -2.86
C GLY A 26 -27.75 8.30 -3.62
N ALA A 27 -27.08 7.36 -2.96
CA ALA A 27 -25.97 6.60 -3.51
C ALA A 27 -26.43 5.24 -4.06
N SER A 28 -25.78 4.77 -5.13
CA SER A 28 -26.02 3.42 -5.64
C SER A 28 -25.29 2.37 -4.81
N ARG A 29 -26.01 1.31 -4.39
CA ARG A 29 -25.43 0.13 -3.74
C ARG A 29 -24.37 -0.55 -4.62
N ALA A 30 -24.66 -0.69 -5.92
CA ALA A 30 -23.71 -1.24 -6.88
C ALA A 30 -22.46 -0.34 -7.04
N GLY A 31 -22.65 0.98 -6.97
CA GLY A 31 -21.54 1.95 -6.94
C GLY A 31 -20.64 1.76 -5.72
N TYR A 32 -21.23 1.59 -4.53
CA TYR A 32 -20.49 1.36 -3.29
C TYR A 32 -19.65 0.07 -3.36
N TYR A 33 -20.22 -1.06 -3.77
CA TYR A 33 -19.46 -2.31 -3.84
C TYR A 33 -18.38 -2.29 -4.93
N ARG A 34 -18.60 -1.63 -6.07
CA ARG A 34 -17.54 -1.41 -7.07
C ARG A 34 -16.38 -0.58 -6.54
N HIS A 35 -16.69 0.48 -5.80
CA HIS A 35 -15.68 1.28 -5.13
C HIS A 35 -14.90 0.44 -4.11
N LEU A 36 -15.59 -0.35 -3.28
CA LEU A 36 -14.96 -1.23 -2.30
C LEU A 36 -14.01 -2.25 -2.96
N ALA A 37 -14.45 -2.88 -4.05
CA ALA A 37 -13.62 -3.82 -4.80
C ALA A 37 -12.38 -3.14 -5.42
N THR A 38 -12.55 -1.91 -5.94
CA THR A 38 -11.44 -1.14 -6.52
C THR A 38 -10.43 -0.71 -5.45
N ASP A 39 -10.91 -0.28 -4.30
CA ASP A 39 -10.06 0.11 -3.17
C ASP A 39 -9.28 -1.09 -2.62
N GLN A 40 -9.92 -2.26 -2.53
CA GLN A 40 -9.27 -3.51 -2.12
C GLN A 40 -8.17 -3.92 -3.11
N ALA A 41 -8.47 -3.93 -4.41
CA ALA A 41 -7.47 -4.25 -5.45
C ALA A 41 -6.29 -3.26 -5.45
N ARG A 42 -6.53 -1.97 -5.15
CA ARG A 42 -5.46 -0.97 -4.97
C ARG A 42 -4.59 -1.29 -3.75
N ALA A 43 -5.19 -1.67 -2.63
CA ALA A 43 -4.47 -2.02 -1.41
C ALA A 43 -3.59 -3.27 -1.60
N GLU A 44 -4.10 -4.29 -2.28
CA GLU A 44 -3.36 -5.52 -2.61
C GLU A 44 -2.14 -5.22 -3.50
N ARG A 45 -2.34 -4.44 -4.57
CA ARG A 45 -1.24 -4.01 -5.44
C ARG A 45 -0.17 -3.23 -4.68
N GLN A 46 -0.58 -2.32 -3.79
CA GLN A 46 0.36 -1.57 -2.95
C GLN A 46 1.11 -2.47 -1.96
N ALA A 47 0.47 -3.49 -1.43
CA ALA A 47 1.13 -4.46 -0.56
C ALA A 47 2.16 -5.29 -1.33
N GLU A 48 1.83 -5.72 -2.54
CA GLU A 48 2.75 -6.40 -3.44
C GLU A 48 3.93 -5.52 -3.83
N GLU A 49 3.68 -4.28 -4.26
CA GLU A 49 4.72 -3.31 -4.60
C GLU A 49 5.67 -3.05 -3.41
N LYS A 50 5.13 -2.90 -2.19
CA LYS A 50 5.95 -2.76 -0.98
C LYS A 50 6.85 -3.98 -0.73
N ARG A 51 6.35 -5.20 -0.98
CA ARG A 51 7.16 -6.42 -0.86
C ARG A 51 8.30 -6.42 -1.87
N THR A 52 8.00 -6.15 -3.15
CA THR A 52 9.01 -6.06 -4.21
C THR A 52 10.06 -4.99 -3.92
N VAL A 53 9.65 -3.79 -3.48
CA VAL A 53 10.59 -2.71 -3.13
C VAL A 53 11.46 -3.10 -1.93
N SER A 54 10.90 -3.81 -0.94
CA SER A 54 11.68 -4.29 0.20
C SER A 54 12.74 -5.31 -0.21
N GLU A 55 12.40 -6.22 -1.13
CA GLU A 55 13.33 -7.21 -1.67
C GLU A 55 14.46 -6.54 -2.46
N ILE A 56 14.13 -5.60 -3.36
CA ILE A 56 15.12 -4.83 -4.10
C ILE A 56 16.08 -4.10 -3.15
N ARG A 57 15.55 -3.47 -2.09
CA ARG A 57 16.37 -2.78 -1.09
C ARG A 57 17.30 -3.73 -0.35
N ALA A 58 16.82 -4.91 0.05
CA ALA A 58 17.65 -5.89 0.74
C ALA A 58 18.83 -6.36 -0.13
N ILE A 59 18.58 -6.64 -1.41
CA ILE A 59 19.63 -7.02 -2.38
C ILE A 59 20.64 -5.86 -2.53
N HIS A 60 20.16 -4.62 -2.67
CA HIS A 60 21.05 -3.46 -2.78
C HIS A 60 21.88 -3.23 -1.52
N THR A 61 21.34 -3.46 -0.33
CA THR A 61 22.11 -3.37 0.92
C THR A 61 23.20 -4.43 0.97
N ASP A 62 22.91 -5.68 0.61
CA ASP A 62 23.91 -6.77 0.59
C ASP A 62 25.06 -6.47 -0.37
N VAL A 63 24.75 -6.00 -1.59
CA VAL A 63 25.77 -5.61 -2.58
C VAL A 63 26.55 -4.38 -2.13
N ALA A 64 25.89 -3.38 -1.52
CA ALA A 64 26.56 -2.18 -1.03
C ALA A 64 27.54 -2.52 0.10
N ASP A 65 27.19 -3.43 1.01
CA ASP A 65 28.06 -3.83 2.10
C ASP A 65 29.22 -4.70 1.61
N ARG A 66 29.00 -5.57 0.63
CA ARG A 66 30.07 -6.30 -0.07
C ARG A 66 31.03 -5.36 -0.79
N HIS A 67 30.49 -4.40 -1.55
CA HIS A 67 31.31 -3.42 -2.27
C HIS A 67 32.11 -2.51 -1.32
N LYS A 68 31.55 -2.17 -0.14
CA LYS A 68 32.29 -1.46 0.90
C LYS A 68 33.44 -2.30 1.45
N HIS A 69 33.26 -3.61 1.64
CA HIS A 69 34.30 -4.51 2.15
C HIS A 69 35.53 -4.56 1.23
N ASP A 70 35.34 -4.65 -0.08
CA ASP A 70 36.44 -4.64 -1.06
C ASP A 70 37.18 -3.29 -1.10
N ARG A 71 36.52 -2.19 -0.73
CA ARG A 71 37.12 -0.85 -0.71
C ARG A 71 38.03 -0.60 0.50
N ILE A 72 37.89 -1.37 1.58
CA ILE A 72 38.73 -1.25 2.79
C ILE A 72 40.08 -1.96 2.59
N HIS A 73 40.16 -2.93 1.67
CA HIS A 73 41.39 -3.66 1.35
C HIS A 73 42.33 -2.92 0.38
N PHE A 74 41.94 -1.75 -0.15
CA PHE A 74 42.77 -0.97 -1.09
C PHE A 74 43.62 0.14 -0.43
N GLN A 75 43.60 0.31 0.89
CA GLN A 75 44.48 1.29 1.55
C GLN A 75 45.57 0.58 2.35
N GLU A 76 46.60 0.08 1.66
CA GLU A 76 47.87 -0.25 2.29
C GLU A 76 48.61 1.03 2.72
N PRO A 77 49.31 1.02 3.87
CA PRO A 77 50.02 2.19 4.37
C PRO A 77 51.27 2.44 3.52
N THR A 78 51.26 3.53 2.76
CA THR A 78 52.49 4.09 2.19
C THR A 78 53.42 4.47 3.35
N SER A 79 54.52 3.72 3.48
CA SER A 79 55.67 4.06 4.34
C SER A 79 56.37 5.33 3.88
#